data_AF-A0A957QJL9-F1
#
_entry.id   AF-A0A957QJL9-F1
#
_cell.length_a   1.000
_cell.length_b   1.000
_cell.length_c   1.000
_cell.angle_alpha   90.00
_cell.angle_beta   90.00
_cell.angle_gamma   90.00
#
_symmetry.space_group_name_H-M   'P 1'
#
loop_
_entity.id
_entity.type
_entity.pdbx_description
1 polymer ?
#
loop_
_entity_poly.entity_id
_entity_poly.type
_entity_poly.pdbx_seq_one_letter_code
_entity_poly.pdbx_strand_id
1 'polypeptide(L)'
;VDDGVRLWVNNSLLIDQWQVQSVRTFTGNIYLPGGDVPLKLEYYENGGLAVMSLTWIRVADPTNAWLGEYFNNDTLSGSSDLVRMDANINFDWGSGKPATPIDADTFSVRWSQTPILPAGRYRFAVTADDGVRLFVNGVKVMDEWNEQSVRTFTADVDIPGGATPISLEYCEMYGLAVAKMTRTKLDVGETVIDNSSAGFVKGGSTTGWHSESEGYGGSLLWTQNNDMARYNYNWARWYPSVGAGLYEVYVYIPDRFTTTAQARYWISHRDGFTLRIVNQSGYSDSWVSLGTYQFQGTSADYVSLADVTYEPYMTRLIGYDAIKWVPR
;
A
#
# COMPACT_ATOMS: atom_id res chain seq x y z
N VAL A 1 -10.54 32.53 -27.87
CA VAL A 1 -9.80 33.77 -28.13
C VAL A 1 -9.58 33.92 -29.62
N ASP A 2 -9.62 35.16 -30.11
CA ASP A 2 -9.21 35.65 -31.43
C ASP A 2 -8.67 37.08 -31.21
N ASP A 3 -7.37 37.39 -31.27
CA ASP A 3 -6.22 36.58 -31.71
C ASP A 3 -5.44 35.98 -30.52
N GLY A 4 -4.32 36.59 -30.12
CA GLY A 4 -3.34 35.99 -29.23
C GLY A 4 -3.71 36.09 -27.75
N VAL A 5 -3.27 35.10 -26.96
CA VAL A 5 -3.48 35.05 -25.51
C VAL A 5 -2.26 34.56 -24.75
N ARG A 6 -2.02 35.12 -23.58
CA ARG A 6 -1.20 34.50 -22.53
C ARG A 6 -1.90 34.53 -21.19
N LEU A 7 -1.97 33.41 -20.49
CA LEU A 7 -2.57 33.31 -19.16
C LEU A 7 -1.52 32.84 -18.17
N TRP A 8 -1.32 33.61 -17.10
CA TRP A 8 -0.60 33.19 -15.91
C TRP A 8 -1.59 33.01 -14.77
N VAL A 9 -1.43 31.90 -14.04
CA VAL A 9 -2.16 31.61 -12.81
C VAL A 9 -1.14 31.25 -11.75
N ASN A 10 -1.23 31.87 -10.58
CA ASN A 10 -0.22 31.72 -9.52
C ASN A 10 1.21 31.95 -10.04
N ASN A 11 1.40 33.04 -10.81
CA ASN A 11 2.64 33.43 -11.48
C ASN A 11 3.20 32.42 -12.50
N SER A 12 2.53 31.29 -12.74
CA SER A 12 2.93 30.27 -13.71
C SER A 12 2.23 30.49 -15.04
N LEU A 13 2.98 30.55 -16.14
CA LEU A 13 2.45 30.68 -17.51
C LEU A 13 1.72 29.40 -17.92
N LEU A 14 0.38 29.43 -17.88
CA LEU A 14 -0.50 28.30 -18.14
C LEU A 14 -0.87 28.17 -19.63
N ILE A 15 -1.07 29.30 -20.32
CA ILE A 15 -1.38 29.33 -21.76
C ILE A 15 -0.44 30.34 -22.39
N ASP A 16 0.32 29.94 -23.42
CA ASP A 16 1.12 30.84 -24.25
C ASP A 16 0.80 30.63 -25.72
N GLN A 17 -0.07 31.47 -26.26
CA GLN A 17 -0.57 31.41 -27.63
C GLN A 17 -0.57 32.81 -28.24
N TRP A 18 0.61 33.43 -28.30
CA TRP A 18 0.79 34.79 -28.79
C TRP A 18 0.96 34.86 -30.32
N GLN A 19 -0.08 34.48 -31.05
CA GLN A 19 -0.10 34.40 -32.52
C GLN A 19 -1.47 34.76 -33.12
N VAL A 20 -1.48 35.18 -34.39
CA VAL A 20 -2.70 35.50 -35.14
C VAL A 20 -3.46 34.20 -35.42
N GLN A 21 -4.74 34.15 -35.05
CA GLN A 21 -5.55 32.94 -35.09
C GLN A 21 -7.05 33.25 -35.01
N SER A 22 -7.85 32.49 -35.77
CA SER A 22 -9.30 32.50 -35.61
C SER A 22 -9.73 32.02 -34.22
N VAL A 23 -10.94 32.39 -33.79
CA VAL A 23 -11.60 31.93 -32.55
C VAL A 23 -11.28 30.46 -32.21
N ARG A 24 -10.47 30.28 -31.16
CA ARG A 24 -10.09 28.97 -30.62
C ARG A 24 -10.13 28.95 -29.08
N THR A 25 -10.44 27.80 -28.51
CA THR A 25 -10.37 27.58 -27.06
C THR A 25 -9.06 26.88 -26.72
N PHE A 26 -8.34 27.42 -25.73
CA PHE A 26 -7.17 26.79 -25.13
C PHE A 26 -7.48 26.48 -23.67
N THR A 27 -7.02 25.32 -23.20
CA THR A 27 -7.29 24.83 -21.85
C THR A 27 -5.99 24.40 -21.19
N GLY A 28 -5.85 24.68 -19.90
CA GLY A 28 -4.77 24.17 -19.06
C GLY A 28 -5.32 23.89 -17.66
N ASN A 29 -4.74 22.88 -17.00
CA ASN A 29 -5.05 22.57 -15.60
C ASN A 29 -3.90 23.05 -14.73
N ILE A 30 -4.21 23.71 -13.61
CA ILE A 30 -3.23 24.14 -12.61
C ILE A 30 -3.78 23.89 -11.21
N TYR A 31 -2.91 23.47 -10.30
CA TYR A 31 -3.27 23.34 -8.89
C TYR A 31 -3.35 24.73 -8.23
N LEU A 32 -4.37 24.93 -7.39
CA LEU A 32 -4.50 26.13 -6.59
C LEU A 32 -4.32 25.73 -5.11
N PRO A 33 -3.29 26.25 -4.41
CA PRO A 33 -3.02 25.88 -3.00
C PRO A 33 -4.09 26.35 -2.01
N GLY A 34 -5.15 27.02 -2.49
CA GLY A 34 -6.10 27.78 -1.67
C GLY A 34 -5.57 29.17 -1.36
N GLY A 35 -6.45 30.05 -0.89
CA GLY A 35 -6.12 31.45 -0.62
C GLY A 35 -6.14 32.35 -1.86
N ASP A 36 -5.49 33.52 -1.74
CA ASP A 36 -5.41 34.51 -2.81
C ASP A 36 -4.42 34.05 -3.90
N VAL A 37 -4.91 33.93 -5.14
CA VAL A 37 -4.11 33.45 -6.28
C VAL A 37 -4.00 34.56 -7.33
N PRO A 38 -2.78 35.05 -7.67
CA PRO A 38 -2.63 36.06 -8.71
C PRO A 38 -2.95 35.48 -10.09
N LEU A 39 -3.69 36.25 -10.89
CA LEU A 39 -4.06 35.91 -12.26
C LEU A 39 -3.66 37.06 -13.19
N LYS A 40 -2.92 36.76 -14.26
CA LYS A 40 -2.59 37.71 -15.32
C LYS A 40 -3.06 37.14 -16.65
N LEU A 41 -3.86 37.89 -17.40
CA LEU A 41 -4.29 37.54 -18.76
C LEU A 41 -3.85 38.64 -19.70
N GLU A 42 -3.06 38.29 -20.71
CA GLU A 42 -2.71 39.16 -21.83
C GLU A 42 -3.48 38.72 -23.09
N TYR A 43 -3.89 39.69 -23.89
CA TYR A 43 -4.68 39.50 -25.11
C TYR A 43 -4.26 40.51 -26.17
N TYR A 44 -4.31 40.12 -27.45
CA TYR A 44 -4.29 41.06 -28.56
C TYR A 44 -5.25 40.64 -29.68
N GLU A 45 -5.64 41.63 -30.48
CA GLU A 45 -6.37 41.45 -31.74
C GLU A 45 -5.56 42.08 -32.89
N ASN A 46 -5.63 41.48 -34.07
CA ASN A 46 -4.95 41.89 -35.28
C ASN A 46 -5.91 41.85 -36.49
N GLY A 47 -6.98 42.63 -36.41
CA GLY A 47 -8.02 42.79 -37.42
C GLY A 47 -9.10 41.70 -37.42
N GLY A 48 -10.31 42.06 -37.86
CA GLY A 48 -11.43 41.12 -37.94
C GLY A 48 -12.31 41.12 -36.69
N LEU A 49 -12.58 39.94 -36.13
CA LEU A 49 -13.45 39.75 -34.96
C LEU A 49 -12.61 39.65 -33.69
N ALA A 50 -12.90 40.48 -32.70
CA ALA A 50 -12.26 40.43 -31.38
C ALA A 50 -13.06 39.55 -30.41
N VAL A 51 -12.49 38.45 -29.93
CA VAL A 51 -13.15 37.57 -28.95
C VAL A 51 -12.18 37.13 -27.87
N MET A 52 -12.52 37.39 -26.60
CA MET A 52 -11.84 36.80 -25.44
C MET A 52 -12.87 36.28 -24.44
N SER A 53 -12.67 35.05 -23.96
CA SER A 53 -13.46 34.46 -22.88
C SER A 53 -12.53 33.61 -22.02
N LEU A 54 -12.64 33.79 -20.69
CA LEU A 54 -11.94 33.00 -19.70
C LEU A 54 -12.97 32.31 -18.81
N THR A 55 -12.90 30.99 -18.73
CA THR A 55 -13.74 30.16 -17.87
C THR A 55 -12.86 29.15 -17.15
N TRP A 56 -13.20 28.81 -15.92
CA TRP A 56 -12.54 27.74 -15.17
C TRP A 56 -13.57 26.86 -14.48
N ILE A 57 -13.20 25.60 -14.29
CA ILE A 57 -13.95 24.64 -13.48
C ILE A 57 -12.97 23.99 -12.50
N ARG A 58 -13.46 23.59 -11.33
CA ARG A 58 -12.70 22.68 -10.48
C ARG A 58 -12.73 21.31 -11.14
N VAL A 59 -11.58 20.84 -11.60
CA VAL A 59 -11.40 19.46 -12.05
C VAL A 59 -11.19 18.59 -10.82
N ALA A 60 -11.70 17.36 -10.83
CA ALA A 60 -11.39 16.39 -9.79
C ALA A 60 -9.88 16.13 -9.78
N ASP A 61 -9.28 16.04 -8.59
CA ASP A 61 -7.88 15.69 -8.47
C ASP A 61 -7.66 14.35 -9.17
N PRO A 62 -6.64 14.21 -10.03
CA PRO A 62 -6.34 12.92 -10.61
C PRO A 62 -6.12 11.94 -9.46
N THR A 63 -6.94 10.88 -9.42
CA THR A 63 -6.80 9.84 -8.41
C THR A 63 -5.39 9.27 -8.53
N ASN A 64 -4.57 9.52 -7.51
CA ASN A 64 -3.17 9.12 -7.39
C ASN A 64 -2.08 10.00 -8.04
N ALA A 65 -2.35 11.26 -8.42
CA ALA A 65 -1.27 12.18 -8.77
C ALA A 65 -0.56 12.75 -7.52
N TRP A 66 0.69 13.14 -7.71
CA TRP A 66 1.53 13.80 -6.71
C TRP A 66 1.36 15.31 -6.79
N LEU A 67 1.19 15.97 -5.65
CA LEU A 67 1.33 17.41 -5.55
C LEU A 67 2.82 17.73 -5.50
N GLY A 68 3.37 18.30 -6.57
CA GLY A 68 4.75 18.75 -6.68
C GLY A 68 4.88 20.23 -6.38
N GLU A 69 5.63 20.56 -5.34
CA GLU A 69 6.03 21.91 -4.96
C GLU A 69 7.51 22.10 -5.34
N TYR A 70 7.80 23.00 -6.26
CA TYR A 70 9.13 23.23 -6.81
C TYR A 70 9.69 24.56 -6.30
N PHE A 71 10.98 24.58 -5.97
CA PHE A 71 11.68 25.70 -5.35
C PHE A 71 12.95 26.01 -6.13
N ASN A 72 13.23 27.28 -6.38
CA ASN A 72 14.46 27.74 -7.03
C ASN A 72 15.61 27.90 -6.01
N ASN A 73 15.78 26.87 -5.18
CA ASN A 73 16.87 26.65 -4.23
C ASN A 73 16.94 25.16 -3.88
N ASP A 74 18.08 24.68 -3.40
CA ASP A 74 18.34 23.28 -3.04
C ASP A 74 17.96 22.92 -1.59
N THR A 75 17.26 23.80 -0.87
CA THR A 75 16.97 23.65 0.58
C THR A 75 15.49 23.51 0.92
N LEU A 76 14.59 23.51 -0.09
CA LEU A 76 13.12 23.54 0.10
C LEU A 76 12.66 24.71 0.97
N SER A 77 13.34 25.86 0.85
CA SER A 77 13.08 27.03 1.67
C SER A 77 12.20 28.05 0.95
N GLY A 78 11.46 28.84 1.74
CA GLY A 78 10.55 29.87 1.21
C GLY A 78 9.23 29.31 0.69
N SER A 79 8.55 30.12 -0.14
CA SER A 79 7.38 29.67 -0.90
C SER A 79 7.84 28.96 -2.17
N SER A 80 7.10 27.96 -2.61
CA SER A 80 7.37 27.29 -3.88
C SER A 80 7.13 28.24 -5.06
N ASP A 81 8.04 28.21 -6.03
CA ASP A 81 8.00 29.03 -7.25
C ASP A 81 7.07 28.43 -8.32
N LEU A 82 6.83 27.12 -8.24
CA LEU A 82 5.89 26.40 -9.09
C LEU A 82 5.20 25.29 -8.29
N VAL A 83 3.89 25.17 -8.48
CA VAL A 83 3.10 24.07 -7.91
C VAL A 83 2.29 23.41 -9.02
N ARG A 84 2.40 22.09 -9.15
CA ARG A 84 1.65 21.33 -10.15
C ARG A 84 1.34 19.90 -9.70
N MET A 85 0.48 19.23 -10.47
CA MET A 85 0.20 17.80 -10.28
C MET A 85 1.07 16.98 -11.24
N ASP A 86 1.85 16.05 -10.70
CA ASP A 86 2.64 15.11 -11.47
C ASP A 86 2.00 13.72 -11.40
N ALA A 87 1.72 13.10 -12.55
CA ALA A 87 1.07 11.79 -12.60
C ALA A 87 1.94 10.68 -11.96
N ASN A 88 3.26 10.85 -12.03
CA ASN A 88 4.27 9.98 -11.43
C ASN A 88 5.54 10.80 -11.19
N ILE A 89 6.40 10.31 -10.30
CA ILE A 89 7.76 10.81 -10.15
C ILE A 89 8.65 9.94 -11.02
N ASN A 90 8.81 10.33 -12.29
CA ASN A 90 9.67 9.66 -13.25
C ASN A 90 10.32 10.69 -14.18
N PHE A 91 11.14 11.55 -13.58
CA PHE A 91 11.79 12.66 -14.23
C PHE A 91 13.25 12.35 -14.55
N ASP A 92 13.64 12.75 -15.76
CA ASP A 92 15.00 12.69 -16.27
C ASP A 92 15.19 13.97 -17.08
N TRP A 93 15.63 15.03 -16.41
CA TRP A 93 15.81 16.33 -17.03
C TRP A 93 17.18 16.45 -17.69
N GLY A 94 18.14 15.60 -17.33
CA GLY A 94 19.53 15.74 -17.75
C GLY A 94 20.05 17.12 -17.35
N SER A 95 20.68 17.84 -18.27
CA SER A 95 21.10 19.24 -18.07
C SER A 95 19.97 20.26 -18.28
N GLY A 96 18.72 19.80 -18.32
CA GLY A 96 17.52 20.60 -18.53
C GLY A 96 16.92 21.11 -17.22
N LYS A 97 15.64 21.47 -17.25
CA LYS A 97 14.93 22.00 -16.08
C LYS A 97 13.48 21.52 -16.00
N PRO A 98 12.85 21.51 -14.82
CA PRO A 98 11.48 21.00 -14.67
C PRO A 98 10.40 21.72 -15.49
N ALA A 99 10.45 23.05 -15.45
CA ALA A 99 9.63 23.99 -16.20
C ALA A 99 10.03 25.41 -15.76
N THR A 100 9.73 26.42 -16.58
CA THR A 100 9.76 27.82 -16.11
C THR A 100 8.74 27.99 -14.97
N PRO A 101 9.08 28.66 -13.86
CA PRO A 101 10.26 29.51 -13.61
C PRO A 101 11.49 28.82 -12.99
N ILE A 102 11.48 27.51 -12.81
CA ILE A 102 12.59 26.77 -12.18
C ILE A 102 13.83 26.78 -13.08
N ASP A 103 14.99 26.99 -12.47
CA ASP A 103 16.30 26.92 -13.12
C ASP A 103 16.76 25.46 -13.31
N ALA A 104 17.84 25.27 -14.06
CA ALA A 104 18.36 23.93 -14.40
C ALA A 104 19.15 23.30 -13.25
N ASP A 105 19.83 24.12 -12.46
CA ASP A 105 20.65 23.73 -11.31
C ASP A 105 20.12 24.42 -10.05
N THR A 106 20.52 23.92 -8.88
CA THR A 106 20.20 24.52 -7.57
C THR A 106 18.69 24.70 -7.35
N PHE A 107 17.94 23.63 -7.60
CA PHE A 107 16.50 23.59 -7.35
C PHE A 107 16.13 22.41 -6.44
N SER A 108 14.94 22.45 -5.87
CA SER A 108 14.42 21.34 -5.07
C SER A 108 12.94 21.15 -5.30
N VAL A 109 12.46 19.95 -4.99
CA VAL A 109 11.07 19.57 -5.18
C VAL A 109 10.59 18.76 -3.99
N ARG A 110 9.39 19.08 -3.50
CA ARG A 110 8.63 18.23 -2.57
C ARG A 110 7.41 17.69 -3.30
N TRP A 111 7.37 16.37 -3.46
CA TRP A 111 6.18 15.67 -3.92
C TRP A 111 5.44 15.05 -2.74
N SER A 112 4.14 15.29 -2.64
CA SER A 112 3.29 14.70 -1.61
C SER A 112 2.06 13.98 -2.19
N GLN A 113 1.68 12.87 -1.55
CA GLN A 113 0.49 12.10 -1.89
C GLN A 113 -0.01 11.33 -0.65
N THR A 114 -1.31 11.10 -0.55
CA THR A 114 -1.90 10.22 0.48
C THR A 114 -2.75 9.12 -0.17
N PRO A 115 -2.14 8.10 -0.79
CA PRO A 115 -2.88 6.96 -1.34
C PRO A 115 -3.53 6.10 -0.25
N ILE A 116 -4.60 5.38 -0.62
CA ILE A 116 -5.12 4.26 0.18
C ILE A 116 -4.38 3.00 -0.26
N LEU A 117 -3.62 2.38 0.64
CA LEU A 117 -2.82 1.18 0.36
C LEU A 117 -3.33 -0.02 1.16
N PRO A 118 -3.31 -1.24 0.60
CA PRO A 118 -3.50 -2.46 1.37
C PRO A 118 -2.39 -2.63 2.41
N ALA A 119 -2.70 -3.28 3.53
CA ALA A 119 -1.70 -3.70 4.49
C ALA A 119 -0.63 -4.60 3.84
N GLY A 120 0.61 -4.47 4.28
CA GLY A 120 1.75 -5.29 3.85
C GLY A 120 3.07 -4.54 3.83
N ARG A 121 4.14 -5.26 3.53
CA ARG A 121 5.48 -4.68 3.37
C ARG A 121 5.65 -4.12 1.97
N TYR A 122 6.17 -2.91 1.84
CA TYR A 122 6.42 -2.27 0.55
C TYR A 122 7.89 -1.91 0.43
N ARG A 123 8.48 -2.14 -0.73
CA ARG A 123 9.77 -1.59 -1.12
C ARG A 123 9.55 -0.29 -1.87
N PHE A 124 10.13 0.77 -1.34
CA PHE A 124 10.31 2.03 -2.04
C PHE A 124 11.69 2.04 -2.67
N ALA A 125 11.77 2.40 -3.95
CA ALA A 125 13.04 2.64 -4.64
C ALA A 125 13.03 4.03 -5.24
N VAL A 126 14.05 4.83 -4.91
CA VAL A 126 14.21 6.21 -5.36
C VAL A 126 15.54 6.30 -6.11
N THR A 127 15.50 6.71 -7.38
CA THR A 127 16.70 7.03 -8.17
C THR A 127 16.83 8.54 -8.25
N ALA A 128 17.98 9.07 -7.85
CA ALA A 128 18.22 10.51 -7.88
C ALA A 128 19.66 10.90 -8.14
N ASP A 129 19.79 12.10 -8.69
CA ASP A 129 20.98 12.90 -8.91
C ASP A 129 20.46 14.33 -8.70
N ASP A 130 20.69 15.04 -7.59
CA ASP A 130 21.51 14.72 -6.41
C ASP A 130 20.72 14.08 -5.23
N GLY A 131 20.23 14.89 -4.30
CA GLY A 131 19.86 14.48 -2.94
C GLY A 131 18.40 14.09 -2.79
N VAL A 132 18.10 13.17 -1.85
CA VAL A 132 16.71 12.73 -1.58
C VAL A 132 16.40 12.50 -0.11
N ARG A 133 15.14 12.72 0.26
CA ARG A 133 14.56 12.24 1.53
C ARG A 133 13.17 11.66 1.27
N LEU A 134 12.89 10.51 1.87
CA LEU A 134 11.58 9.87 1.76
C LEU A 134 10.93 9.76 3.14
N PHE A 135 9.67 10.16 3.21
CA PHE A 135 8.83 10.03 4.39
C PHE A 135 7.60 9.17 4.08
N VAL A 136 7.30 8.21 4.95
CA VAL A 136 6.10 7.36 4.87
C VAL A 136 5.41 7.40 6.22
N ASN A 137 4.13 7.75 6.27
CA ASN A 137 3.37 8.01 7.50
C ASN A 137 4.07 9.01 8.44
N GLY A 138 4.74 10.01 7.88
CA GLY A 138 5.50 11.02 8.62
C GLY A 138 6.86 10.55 9.17
N VAL A 139 7.23 9.27 9.00
CA VAL A 139 8.54 8.74 9.40
C VAL A 139 9.52 8.88 8.25
N LYS A 140 10.70 9.45 8.51
CA LYS A 140 11.80 9.53 7.53
C LYS A 140 12.44 8.15 7.36
N VAL A 141 12.29 7.56 6.19
CA VAL A 141 12.77 6.20 5.85
C VAL A 141 13.99 6.21 4.91
N MET A 142 14.30 7.36 4.28
CA MET A 142 15.53 7.60 3.53
C MET A 142 16.02 9.02 3.80
N ASP A 143 17.34 9.21 3.91
CA ASP A 143 17.97 10.51 4.19
C ASP A 143 19.35 10.62 3.55
N GLU A 144 19.38 11.06 2.29
CA GLU A 144 20.58 11.14 1.45
C GLU A 144 20.63 12.53 0.80
N TRP A 145 20.64 13.58 1.63
CA TRP A 145 20.58 14.99 1.21
C TRP A 145 21.97 15.57 0.99
N ASN A 146 22.66 15.10 -0.03
CA ASN A 146 24.03 15.51 -0.40
C ASN A 146 24.21 15.50 -1.92
N GLU A 147 25.19 16.27 -2.40
CA GLU A 147 25.68 16.20 -3.79
C GLU A 147 26.16 14.77 -4.10
N GLN A 148 25.70 14.20 -5.20
CA GLN A 148 26.03 12.85 -5.66
C GLN A 148 25.54 12.59 -7.07
N SER A 149 26.32 11.82 -7.85
CA SER A 149 25.86 11.28 -9.13
C SER A 149 24.68 10.32 -8.98
N VAL A 150 23.92 10.14 -10.06
CA VAL A 150 22.77 9.23 -10.16
C VAL A 150 22.94 7.91 -9.41
N ARG A 151 22.08 7.70 -8.39
CA ARG A 151 22.09 6.51 -7.54
C ARG A 151 20.67 6.09 -7.19
N THR A 152 20.48 4.79 -6.98
CA THR A 152 19.21 4.24 -6.48
C THR A 152 19.33 3.83 -5.02
N PHE A 153 18.39 4.29 -4.20
CA PHE A 153 18.22 3.98 -2.79
C PHE A 153 16.94 3.17 -2.59
N THR A 154 16.95 2.25 -1.63
CA THR A 154 15.79 1.40 -1.33
C THR A 154 15.50 1.36 0.16
N ALA A 155 14.22 1.39 0.52
CA ALA A 155 13.74 1.23 1.89
C ALA A 155 12.50 0.34 1.89
N ASP A 156 12.46 -0.62 2.81
CA ASP A 156 11.30 -1.47 3.02
C ASP A 156 10.51 -0.95 4.21
N VAL A 157 9.20 -0.78 4.05
CA VAL A 157 8.30 -0.21 5.05
C VAL A 157 7.07 -1.07 5.21
N ASP A 158 6.73 -1.43 6.44
CA ASP A 158 5.48 -2.11 6.77
C ASP A 158 4.34 -1.10 6.87
N ILE A 159 3.32 -1.29 6.03
CA ILE A 159 2.14 -0.44 5.96
C ILE A 159 0.97 -1.19 6.61
N PRO A 160 0.31 -0.63 7.64
CA PRO A 160 -0.82 -1.27 8.31
C PRO A 160 -2.10 -1.32 7.45
N GLY A 161 -2.09 -0.60 6.33
CA GLY A 161 -3.21 -0.43 5.42
C GLY A 161 -3.96 0.88 5.65
N GLY A 162 -4.72 1.31 4.64
CA GLY A 162 -5.49 2.56 4.68
C GLY A 162 -4.74 3.76 4.10
N ALA A 163 -5.17 4.97 4.48
CA ALA A 163 -4.56 6.22 4.04
C ALA A 163 -3.11 6.28 4.51
N THR A 164 -2.18 6.38 3.57
CA THR A 164 -0.74 6.36 3.82
C THR A 164 -0.12 7.65 3.29
N PRO A 165 0.11 8.69 4.11
CA PRO A 165 0.83 9.88 3.68
C PRO A 165 2.26 9.55 3.25
N ILE A 166 2.66 9.99 2.05
CA ILE A 166 3.99 9.81 1.49
C ILE A 166 4.49 11.17 1.00
N SER A 167 5.72 11.51 1.37
CA SER A 167 6.42 12.71 0.89
C SER A 167 7.80 12.31 0.38
N LEU A 168 8.11 12.66 -0.86
CA LEU A 168 9.45 12.59 -1.41
C LEU A 168 9.99 14.00 -1.58
N GLU A 169 11.15 14.26 -1.01
CA GLU A 169 11.90 15.48 -1.18
C GLU A 169 13.14 15.17 -2.03
N TYR A 170 13.47 16.08 -2.95
CA TYR A 170 14.58 15.98 -3.88
C TYR A 170 15.27 17.33 -4.01
N CYS A 171 16.60 17.34 -4.18
CA CYS A 171 17.34 18.51 -4.65
C CYS A 171 18.27 18.17 -5.80
N GLU A 172 18.39 19.11 -6.73
CA GLU A 172 19.45 19.22 -7.70
C GLU A 172 20.37 20.36 -7.24
N MET A 173 21.65 20.08 -7.05
CA MET A 173 22.65 21.10 -6.75
C MET A 173 23.30 21.55 -8.06
N TYR A 174 23.92 20.61 -8.79
CA TYR A 174 24.62 20.87 -10.05
C TYR A 174 24.65 19.65 -10.99
N GLY A 175 24.49 19.90 -12.29
CA GLY A 175 24.83 18.94 -13.33
C GLY A 175 23.63 18.28 -13.98
N LEU A 176 23.39 17.00 -13.68
CA LEU A 176 22.35 16.21 -14.33
C LEU A 176 21.23 15.92 -13.34
N ALA A 177 20.03 16.41 -13.63
CA ALA A 177 18.90 16.24 -12.74
C ALA A 177 18.07 14.99 -13.09
N VAL A 178 17.98 14.04 -12.15
CA VAL A 178 17.16 12.83 -12.26
C VAL A 178 16.38 12.64 -10.95
N ALA A 179 15.08 12.34 -11.06
CA ALA A 179 14.24 11.98 -9.91
C ALA A 179 13.18 10.95 -10.33
N LYS A 180 13.36 9.70 -9.89
CA LYS A 180 12.44 8.59 -10.19
C LYS A 180 12.07 7.87 -8.91
N MET A 181 10.81 7.48 -8.77
CA MET A 181 10.33 6.74 -7.61
C MET A 181 9.43 5.59 -8.04
N THR A 182 9.65 4.43 -7.44
CA THR A 182 8.72 3.30 -7.52
C THR A 182 8.38 2.81 -6.12
N ARG A 183 7.19 2.21 -6.01
CA ARG A 183 6.73 1.51 -4.82
C ARG A 183 6.17 0.15 -5.25
N THR A 184 6.71 -0.91 -4.68
CA THR A 184 6.28 -2.28 -4.95
C THR A 184 5.82 -2.92 -3.66
N LYS A 185 4.59 -3.45 -3.63
CA LYS A 185 4.17 -4.32 -2.53
C LYS A 185 5.00 -5.59 -2.61
N LEU A 186 5.72 -5.92 -1.55
CA LEU A 186 6.48 -7.15 -1.48
C LEU A 186 5.52 -8.28 -1.11
N ASP A 187 5.50 -9.33 -1.92
CA ASP A 187 4.93 -10.60 -1.54
C ASP A 187 5.92 -11.25 -0.57
N VAL A 188 5.80 -10.91 0.71
CA VAL A 188 6.76 -11.33 1.74
C VAL A 188 6.72 -12.83 2.06
N GLY A 189 6.08 -13.65 1.22
CA GLY A 189 6.01 -15.10 1.39
C GLY A 189 4.98 -15.53 2.42
N GLU A 190 3.70 -15.22 2.16
CA GLU A 190 2.64 -15.86 2.95
C GLU A 190 2.77 -17.38 2.84
N THR A 191 2.80 -18.05 3.99
CA THR A 191 2.85 -19.51 4.04
C THR A 191 1.45 -19.99 4.37
N VAL A 192 0.84 -20.78 3.48
CA VAL A 192 -0.45 -21.42 3.73
C VAL A 192 -0.23 -22.92 3.84
N ILE A 193 -0.73 -23.50 4.93
CA ILE A 193 -0.81 -24.94 5.10
C ILE A 193 -2.28 -25.29 5.06
N ASP A 194 -2.68 -25.96 3.99
CA ASP A 194 -4.02 -26.50 3.75
C ASP A 194 -4.16 -27.91 4.35
N ASN A 195 -5.38 -28.41 4.58
CA ASN A 195 -5.61 -29.76 5.10
C ASN A 195 -5.11 -30.88 4.15
N SER A 196 -4.87 -30.57 2.87
CA SER A 196 -4.23 -31.45 1.89
C SER A 196 -2.70 -31.27 1.80
N SER A 197 -2.13 -30.29 2.48
CA SER A 197 -0.69 -29.98 2.44
C SER A 197 0.16 -30.92 3.30
N ALA A 198 1.42 -31.10 2.94
CA ALA A 198 2.36 -31.93 3.69
C ALA A 198 2.61 -31.44 5.15
N GLY A 199 2.43 -30.15 5.42
CA GLY A 199 2.55 -29.58 6.77
C GLY A 199 1.33 -29.84 7.68
N PHE A 200 0.26 -30.46 7.15
CA PHE A 200 -0.91 -30.81 7.93
C PHE A 200 -0.81 -32.23 8.48
N VAL A 201 -0.98 -32.37 9.79
CA VAL A 201 -0.93 -33.65 10.50
C VAL A 201 -2.18 -33.78 11.36
N LYS A 202 -2.89 -34.91 11.26
CA LYS A 202 -4.08 -35.21 12.07
C LYS A 202 -3.95 -36.51 12.84
N GLY A 203 -4.65 -36.61 13.96
CA GLY A 203 -4.70 -37.78 14.82
C GLY A 203 -6.07 -38.02 15.47
N GLY A 204 -6.10 -38.97 16.39
CA GLY A 204 -7.33 -39.40 17.08
C GLY A 204 -8.05 -40.56 16.38
N SER A 205 -9.34 -40.73 16.69
CA SER A 205 -10.19 -41.77 16.10
C SER A 205 -10.35 -41.62 14.58
N THR A 206 -10.07 -42.68 13.81
CA THR A 206 -10.27 -42.67 12.35
C THR A 206 -11.73 -42.52 11.95
N THR A 207 -12.66 -43.01 12.78
CA THR A 207 -14.10 -42.94 12.52
C THR A 207 -14.74 -41.60 12.81
N GLY A 208 -14.04 -40.70 13.52
CA GLY A 208 -14.55 -39.35 13.83
C GLY A 208 -14.29 -38.32 12.72
N TRP A 209 -13.42 -38.65 11.76
CA TRP A 209 -13.07 -37.77 10.65
C TRP A 209 -14.05 -37.91 9.49
N HIS A 210 -14.58 -36.79 9.04
CA HIS A 210 -15.36 -36.65 7.82
C HIS A 210 -14.67 -35.68 6.87
N SER A 211 -15.01 -35.75 5.58
CA SER A 211 -14.42 -34.91 4.53
C SER A 211 -15.47 -34.42 3.54
N GLU A 212 -15.30 -33.20 3.05
CA GLU A 212 -16.20 -32.57 2.08
C GLU A 212 -15.41 -31.84 0.99
N SER A 213 -16.01 -31.67 -0.19
CA SER A 213 -15.41 -30.96 -1.33
C SER A 213 -15.75 -29.46 -1.29
N GLU A 214 -15.26 -28.77 -0.28
CA GLU A 214 -15.37 -27.31 -0.10
C GLU A 214 -14.22 -26.79 0.77
N GLY A 215 -14.22 -25.50 1.10
CA GLY A 215 -13.15 -24.89 1.88
C GLY A 215 -12.01 -24.36 1.01
N TYR A 216 -10.98 -23.84 1.66
CA TYR A 216 -9.75 -23.47 0.99
C TYR A 216 -9.13 -24.70 0.32
N GLY A 217 -8.52 -24.54 -0.86
CA GLY A 217 -8.00 -25.68 -1.62
C GLY A 217 -9.06 -26.68 -2.14
N GLY A 218 -10.36 -26.48 -1.84
CA GLY A 218 -11.46 -27.35 -2.26
C GLY A 218 -11.61 -28.64 -1.45
N SER A 219 -11.00 -28.72 -0.26
CA SER A 219 -11.11 -29.87 0.64
C SER A 219 -11.30 -29.41 2.08
N LEU A 220 -12.26 -29.98 2.79
CA LEU A 220 -12.52 -29.73 4.21
C LEU A 220 -12.48 -31.04 4.98
N LEU A 221 -11.88 -31.03 6.18
CA LEU A 221 -12.10 -32.07 7.17
C LEU A 221 -12.95 -31.55 8.33
N TRP A 222 -13.80 -32.37 8.90
CA TRP A 222 -14.57 -32.00 10.10
C TRP A 222 -14.80 -33.19 11.01
N THR A 223 -15.06 -32.91 12.29
CA THR A 223 -15.47 -33.91 13.29
C THR A 223 -16.66 -33.38 14.11
N GLN A 224 -17.29 -34.25 14.90
CA GLN A 224 -18.20 -33.82 15.95
C GLN A 224 -17.42 -33.48 17.24
N ASN A 225 -17.91 -32.50 17.98
CA ASN A 225 -17.22 -31.98 19.14
C ASN A 225 -17.28 -32.90 20.38
N ASN A 226 -16.29 -32.74 21.24
CA ASN A 226 -16.20 -33.27 22.58
C ASN A 226 -16.46 -32.18 23.63
N ASP A 227 -17.25 -32.51 24.66
CA ASP A 227 -17.49 -31.68 25.87
C ASP A 227 -16.35 -31.76 26.91
N MET A 228 -15.43 -32.70 26.75
CA MET A 228 -14.23 -32.86 27.58
C MET A 228 -13.14 -33.62 26.82
N ALA A 229 -11.89 -33.57 27.29
CA ALA A 229 -10.82 -34.36 26.70
C ALA A 229 -11.07 -35.86 26.93
N ARG A 230 -11.37 -36.59 25.86
CA ARG A 230 -11.56 -38.06 25.89
C ARG A 230 -10.28 -38.79 25.49
N TYR A 231 -10.20 -40.08 25.82
CA TYR A 231 -9.17 -40.92 25.21
C TYR A 231 -9.38 -40.93 23.68
N ASN A 232 -8.30 -40.65 22.92
CA ASN A 232 -8.30 -40.65 21.46
C ASN A 232 -9.18 -39.57 20.76
N TYR A 233 -9.38 -38.41 21.40
CA TYR A 233 -10.03 -37.25 20.77
C TYR A 233 -9.33 -36.85 19.45
N ASN A 234 -10.08 -36.31 18.48
CA ASN A 234 -9.52 -35.90 17.20
C ASN A 234 -8.82 -34.55 17.29
N TRP A 235 -7.68 -34.44 16.60
CA TRP A 235 -6.89 -33.22 16.57
C TRP A 235 -6.15 -33.08 15.25
N ALA A 236 -5.85 -31.85 14.88
CA ALA A 236 -4.98 -31.51 13.78
C ALA A 236 -3.95 -30.45 14.16
N ARG A 237 -2.84 -30.45 13.43
CA ARG A 237 -1.77 -29.46 13.52
C ARG A 237 -1.33 -29.04 12.12
N TRP A 238 -1.01 -27.76 11.99
CA TRP A 238 -0.43 -27.16 10.81
C TRP A 238 0.97 -26.68 11.16
N TYR A 239 1.98 -27.30 10.54
CA TYR A 239 3.40 -27.00 10.73
C TYR A 239 3.89 -26.12 9.57
N PRO A 240 4.11 -24.81 9.79
CA PRO A 240 4.60 -23.92 8.76
C PRO A 240 6.11 -24.11 8.53
N SER A 241 6.55 -23.93 7.27
CA SER A 241 7.97 -23.76 6.95
C SER A 241 8.27 -22.27 6.81
N VAL A 242 8.32 -21.57 7.95
CA VAL A 242 8.59 -20.13 8.04
C VAL A 242 9.96 -19.87 8.69
N GLY A 243 10.58 -18.73 8.40
CA GLY A 243 11.78 -18.27 9.12
C GLY A 243 11.43 -17.65 10.47
N ALA A 244 12.42 -17.49 11.35
CA ALA A 244 12.24 -16.76 12.60
C ALA A 244 11.77 -15.32 12.32
N GLY A 245 10.73 -14.84 13.01
CA GLY A 245 10.15 -13.53 12.70
C GLY A 245 8.80 -13.29 13.34
N LEU A 246 8.26 -12.09 13.15
CA LEU A 246 6.91 -11.74 13.58
C LEU A 246 5.92 -12.08 12.46
N TYR A 247 4.85 -12.80 12.79
CA TYR A 247 3.83 -13.18 11.82
C TYR A 247 2.44 -12.99 12.41
N GLU A 248 1.50 -12.48 11.61
CA GLU A 248 0.09 -12.63 11.89
C GLU A 248 -0.42 -13.96 11.32
N VAL A 249 -1.16 -14.68 12.14
CA VAL A 249 -1.66 -16.02 11.83
C VAL A 249 -3.15 -15.94 11.60
N TYR A 250 -3.64 -16.58 10.55
CA TYR A 250 -5.05 -16.65 10.20
C TYR A 250 -5.50 -18.11 10.10
N VAL A 251 -6.76 -18.37 10.42
CA VAL A 251 -7.45 -19.61 10.10
C VAL A 251 -8.53 -19.35 9.06
N TYR A 252 -8.67 -20.23 8.08
CA TYR A 252 -9.79 -20.19 7.15
C TYR A 252 -10.99 -20.93 7.75
N ILE A 253 -12.16 -20.27 7.76
CA ILE A 253 -13.42 -20.87 8.21
C ILE A 253 -14.32 -21.10 6.97
N PRO A 254 -14.53 -22.37 6.58
CA PRO A 254 -15.48 -22.71 5.52
C PRO A 254 -16.93 -22.35 5.87
N ASP A 255 -17.76 -22.17 4.85
CA ASP A 255 -19.20 -21.89 4.98
C ASP A 255 -19.98 -22.96 5.77
N ARG A 256 -19.68 -24.24 5.56
CA ARG A 256 -20.42 -25.37 6.19
C ARG A 256 -19.53 -26.21 7.11
N PHE A 257 -20.18 -27.05 7.93
CA PHE A 257 -19.56 -28.00 8.87
C PHE A 257 -18.68 -27.36 9.98
N THR A 258 -18.96 -26.09 10.30
CA THR A 258 -18.21 -25.22 11.20
C THR A 258 -19.09 -24.66 12.32
N THR A 259 -19.95 -25.47 12.93
CA THR A 259 -21.03 -24.96 13.81
C THR A 259 -20.60 -24.67 15.25
N THR A 260 -19.37 -24.98 15.66
CA THR A 260 -18.88 -24.71 17.02
C THR A 260 -18.70 -23.21 17.27
N ALA A 261 -19.05 -22.76 18.48
CA ALA A 261 -18.74 -21.42 18.95
C ALA A 261 -17.45 -21.33 19.78
N GLN A 262 -16.79 -22.48 20.00
CA GLN A 262 -15.72 -22.65 20.99
C GLN A 262 -14.53 -23.42 20.40
N ALA A 263 -14.19 -23.24 19.13
CA ALA A 263 -13.00 -23.85 18.55
C ALA A 263 -11.73 -23.29 19.22
N ARG A 264 -10.88 -24.18 19.75
CA ARG A 264 -9.73 -23.83 20.62
C ARG A 264 -8.42 -24.00 19.89
N TYR A 265 -7.97 -22.95 19.24
CA TYR A 265 -6.69 -22.91 18.52
C TYR A 265 -5.55 -22.65 19.49
N TRP A 266 -4.58 -23.57 19.55
CA TRP A 266 -3.33 -23.38 20.27
C TRP A 266 -2.22 -23.02 19.28
N ILE A 267 -1.66 -21.83 19.43
CA ILE A 267 -0.54 -21.35 18.62
C ILE A 267 0.73 -21.62 19.43
N SER A 268 1.63 -22.45 18.91
CA SER A 268 2.99 -22.62 19.43
C SER A 268 3.90 -21.63 18.72
N HIS A 269 4.58 -20.79 19.50
CA HIS A 269 5.45 -19.72 19.03
C HIS A 269 6.65 -19.56 19.99
N ARG A 270 7.53 -18.60 19.72
CA ARG A 270 8.76 -18.36 20.49
C ARG A 270 8.54 -18.26 22.00
N ASP A 271 7.50 -17.57 22.40
CA ASP A 271 7.22 -17.25 23.82
C ASP A 271 6.36 -18.33 24.52
N GLY A 272 6.07 -19.45 23.85
CA GLY A 272 5.32 -20.57 24.40
C GLY A 272 4.05 -20.87 23.61
N PHE A 273 2.94 -21.03 24.32
CA PHE A 273 1.65 -21.39 23.73
C PHE A 273 0.59 -20.34 24.05
N THR A 274 -0.09 -19.86 23.01
CA THR A 274 -1.26 -18.99 23.17
C THR A 274 -2.53 -19.72 22.74
N LEU A 275 -3.56 -19.72 23.59
CA LEU A 275 -4.90 -20.19 23.25
C LEU A 275 -5.73 -19.05 22.64
N ARG A 276 -6.38 -19.34 21.51
CA ARG A 276 -7.40 -18.50 20.90
C ARG A 276 -8.69 -19.30 20.72
N ILE A 277 -9.78 -18.73 21.23
CA ILE A 277 -11.12 -19.29 21.04
C ILE A 277 -11.77 -18.56 19.86
N VAL A 278 -12.20 -19.32 18.87
CA VAL A 278 -12.87 -18.81 17.67
C VAL A 278 -14.27 -19.39 17.59
N ASN A 279 -15.26 -18.52 17.37
CA ASN A 279 -16.62 -18.93 17.04
C ASN A 279 -16.68 -19.24 15.54
N GLN A 280 -16.47 -20.50 15.13
CA GLN A 280 -16.51 -20.87 13.72
C GLN A 280 -17.88 -20.60 13.10
N SER A 281 -18.97 -20.78 13.86
CA SER A 281 -20.34 -20.55 13.35
C SER A 281 -20.66 -19.09 13.03
N GLY A 282 -19.79 -18.16 13.45
CA GLY A 282 -19.90 -16.74 13.17
C GLY A 282 -19.23 -16.30 11.87
N TYR A 283 -18.58 -17.20 11.14
CA TYR A 283 -17.85 -16.92 9.91
C TYR A 283 -18.25 -17.87 8.78
N SER A 284 -18.09 -17.43 7.55
CA SER A 284 -18.33 -18.20 6.32
C SER A 284 -17.30 -17.75 5.28
N ASP A 285 -16.70 -18.72 4.59
CA ASP A 285 -15.66 -18.58 3.55
C ASP A 285 -14.65 -17.44 3.77
N SER A 286 -14.10 -17.35 4.97
CA SER A 286 -13.27 -16.20 5.37
C SER A 286 -12.06 -16.56 6.22
N TRP A 287 -11.01 -15.75 6.07
CA TRP A 287 -9.82 -15.79 6.93
C TRP A 287 -10.05 -14.99 8.21
N VAL A 288 -9.87 -15.64 9.36
CA VAL A 288 -10.04 -15.06 10.70
C VAL A 288 -8.67 -14.99 11.38
N SER A 289 -8.29 -13.80 11.86
CA SER A 289 -7.02 -13.62 12.56
C SER A 289 -7.03 -14.35 13.89
N LEU A 290 -6.00 -15.16 14.12
CA LEU A 290 -5.64 -15.71 15.42
C LEU A 290 -4.72 -14.76 16.19
N GLY A 291 -4.20 -13.70 15.56
CA GLY A 291 -3.31 -12.70 16.16
C GLY A 291 -1.87 -12.78 15.67
N THR A 292 -1.02 -11.90 16.23
CA THR A 292 0.38 -11.73 15.82
C THR A 292 1.34 -12.30 16.86
N TYR A 293 2.29 -13.12 16.41
CA TYR A 293 3.20 -13.88 17.25
C TYR A 293 4.62 -13.89 16.71
N GLN A 294 5.60 -13.95 17.60
CA GLN A 294 7.00 -14.16 17.24
C GLN A 294 7.27 -15.66 17.08
N PHE A 295 7.64 -16.11 15.89
CA PHE A 295 7.97 -17.50 15.57
C PHE A 295 9.48 -17.76 15.64
N GLN A 296 9.86 -19.00 15.98
CA GLN A 296 11.27 -19.42 16.08
C GLN A 296 11.87 -19.79 14.72
N GLY A 297 11.02 -20.11 13.74
CA GLY A 297 11.39 -20.63 12.43
C GLY A 297 11.85 -22.08 12.46
N THR A 298 11.28 -22.89 13.38
CA THR A 298 11.67 -24.29 13.56
C THR A 298 10.45 -25.22 13.57
N SER A 299 10.66 -26.53 13.59
CA SER A 299 9.59 -27.52 13.69
C SER A 299 8.80 -27.50 15.01
N ALA A 300 9.21 -26.67 15.98
CA ALA A 300 8.44 -26.42 17.20
C ALA A 300 7.24 -25.49 16.95
N ASP A 301 7.26 -24.70 15.87
CA ASP A 301 6.20 -23.77 15.53
C ASP A 301 5.03 -24.51 14.87
N TYR A 302 3.80 -24.29 15.35
CA TYR A 302 2.58 -24.84 14.75
C TYR A 302 1.31 -24.15 15.27
N VAL A 303 0.21 -24.32 14.54
CA VAL A 303 -1.15 -24.14 15.09
C VAL A 303 -1.77 -25.51 15.31
N SER A 304 -2.46 -25.71 16.44
CA SER A 304 -3.16 -26.95 16.78
C SER A 304 -4.63 -26.68 17.05
N LEU A 305 -5.49 -27.57 16.57
CA LEU A 305 -6.91 -27.59 16.89
C LEU A 305 -7.31 -29.00 17.32
N ALA A 306 -8.09 -29.12 18.40
CA ALA A 306 -8.69 -30.37 18.83
C ALA A 306 -10.21 -30.24 18.82
N ASP A 307 -10.91 -31.36 18.68
CA ASP A 307 -12.38 -31.41 18.71
C ASP A 307 -12.97 -31.18 20.12
N VAL A 308 -12.13 -30.92 21.13
CA VAL A 308 -12.52 -30.62 22.50
C VAL A 308 -12.90 -29.14 22.64
N THR A 309 -14.19 -28.87 22.51
CA THR A 309 -14.77 -27.51 22.53
C THR A 309 -15.36 -27.14 23.90
N TYR A 310 -15.63 -28.14 24.75
CA TYR A 310 -16.41 -28.00 25.98
C TYR A 310 -17.88 -27.60 25.78
N GLU A 311 -18.36 -27.58 24.54
CA GLU A 311 -19.80 -27.55 24.24
C GLU A 311 -20.39 -28.97 24.40
N PRO A 312 -21.71 -29.12 24.62
CA PRO A 312 -22.33 -30.44 24.85
C PRO A 312 -21.93 -31.48 23.81
N TYR A 313 -21.71 -32.72 24.26
CA TYR A 313 -21.12 -33.79 23.46
C TYR A 313 -21.88 -34.05 22.15
N MET A 314 -21.15 -34.09 21.04
CA MET A 314 -21.67 -34.36 19.68
C MET A 314 -22.78 -33.40 19.21
N THR A 315 -22.86 -32.19 19.76
CA THR A 315 -23.89 -31.19 19.37
C THR A 315 -23.39 -30.16 18.36
N ARG A 316 -22.08 -30.13 18.09
CA ARG A 316 -21.42 -29.17 17.20
C ARG A 316 -20.46 -29.87 16.26
N LEU A 317 -20.29 -29.26 15.09
CA LEU A 317 -19.29 -29.61 14.10
C LEU A 317 -18.11 -28.66 14.22
N ILE A 318 -16.90 -29.20 14.09
CA ILE A 318 -15.66 -28.44 14.08
C ILE A 318 -14.93 -28.69 12.77
N GLY A 319 -14.65 -27.62 12.03
CA GLY A 319 -13.96 -27.66 10.74
C GLY A 319 -12.44 -27.49 10.88
N TYR A 320 -11.71 -28.22 10.06
CA TYR A 320 -10.26 -28.24 9.92
C TYR A 320 -9.91 -28.05 8.45
N ASP A 321 -9.36 -26.90 8.12
CA ASP A 321 -9.07 -26.51 6.75
C ASP A 321 -7.63 -25.95 6.66
N ALA A 322 -7.48 -24.64 6.47
CA ALA A 322 -6.19 -24.01 6.22
C ALA A 322 -5.78 -22.99 7.30
N ILE A 323 -4.47 -22.90 7.54
CA ILE A 323 -3.83 -21.87 8.36
C ILE A 323 -2.84 -21.09 7.50
N LYS A 324 -2.82 -19.77 7.67
CA LYS A 324 -1.93 -18.86 6.96
C LYS A 324 -1.06 -18.05 7.91
N TRP A 325 0.22 -17.93 7.59
CA TRP A 325 1.19 -17.06 8.27
C TRP A 325 1.60 -15.93 7.33
N VAL A 326 1.42 -14.70 7.79
CA VAL A 326 1.76 -13.49 7.06
C VAL A 326 2.82 -12.71 7.86
N PRO A 327 4.04 -12.50 7.32
CA PRO A 327 5.05 -11.69 8.01
C PRO A 327 4.54 -10.29 8.37
N ARG A 328 5.00 -9.77 9.52
CA ARG A 328 4.64 -8.45 10.07
C ARG A 328 5.85 -7.59 10.37
#